data_AF-A0A3B9BWF1-F1
#
_entry.id   AF-A0A3B9BWF1-F1
#
_cell.length_a   1.000
_cell.length_b   1.000
_cell.length_c   1.000
_cell.angle_alpha   90.00
_cell.angle_beta   90.00
_cell.angle_gamma   90.00
#
_symmetry.space_group_name_H-M   'P 1'
#
loop_
_entity.id
_entity.type
_entity.pdbx_description
1 polymer ?
#
loop_
_entity_poly.entity_id
_entity_poly.type
_entity_poly.pdbx_seq_one_letter_code
_entity_poly.pdbx_strand_id
1 'polypeptide(L)' 'MSARARVRRTNFMLDILLFVICILLLTPLILLIANGFKTPQEMLVWPPTLFPKDPTLQNFHKVFTETPLLQWMFNSFA' A
#
# COMPACT_ATOMS: atom_id res chain seq x y z
N MET A 1 39.72 0.48 16.29
CA MET A 1 38.61 1.32 15.79
C MET A 1 38.13 2.18 16.95
N SER A 2 38.07 3.51 16.82
CA SER A 2 37.55 4.35 17.90
C SER A 2 36.09 3.97 18.18
N ALA A 3 35.68 3.92 19.45
CA ALA A 3 34.34 3.50 19.85
C ALA A 3 33.24 4.27 19.08
N ARG A 4 33.50 5.53 18.73
CA ARG A 4 32.63 6.39 17.90
C ARG A 4 32.41 5.86 16.47
N ALA A 5 33.45 5.32 15.83
CA ALA A 5 33.35 4.78 14.47
C ALA A 5 32.51 3.50 14.41
N ARG A 6 32.57 2.66 15.45
CA ARG A 6 31.73 1.45 15.57
C ARG A 6 30.26 1.81 15.71
N VAL A 7 29.94 2.75 16.60
CA VAL A 7 28.55 3.22 16.82
C VAL A 7 27.94 3.82 15.55
N ARG A 8 28.70 4.66 14.82
CA ARG A 8 28.22 5.24 13.55
C ARG A 8 27.87 4.18 12.51
N ARG A 9 28.69 3.14 12.38
CA ARG A 9 28.44 2.03 11.43
C ARG A 9 27.20 1.23 11.83
N THR A 10 27.04 0.92 13.12
CA THR A 10 25.84 0.22 13.60
C THR A 10 24.57 1.01 13.35
N ASN A 11 24.56 2.31 13.66
CA ASN A 11 23.39 3.16 13.42
C ASN A 11 23.02 3.20 11.93
N PHE A 12 24.00 3.38 11.04
CA PHE A 12 23.74 3.35 9.61
C PHE A 12 23.15 2.02 9.12
N MET A 13 23.63 0.89 9.66
CA MET A 13 23.06 -0.43 9.35
C MET A 13 21.63 -0.59 9.89
N LEU A 14 21.35 -0.06 11.08
CA LEU A 14 20.01 -0.03 11.65
C LEU A 14 19.07 0.85 10.82
N ASP A 15 19.51 2.02 10.38
CA ASP A 15 18.72 2.93 9.55
C ASP A 15 18.33 2.28 8.23
N ILE A 16 19.28 1.60 7.56
CA ILE A 16 18.99 0.83 6.33
C ILE A 16 17.97 -0.28 6.61
N LEU A 17 18.16 -1.04 7.69
CA LEU A 17 17.25 -2.12 8.05
C LEU A 17 15.84 -1.60 8.31
N LEU A 18 15.71 -0.52 9.09
CA LEU A 18 14.43 0.13 9.37
C LEU A 18 13.79 0.66 8.10
N PHE A 19 14.56 1.26 7.19
CA PHE A 19 14.06 1.75 5.91
C PHE A 19 13.49 0.62 5.04
N VAL A 20 14.20 -0.52 4.94
CA VAL A 20 13.69 -1.70 4.22
C VAL A 20 12.41 -2.23 4.85
N ILE A 21 12.35 -2.33 6.19
CA ILE A 21 11.15 -2.74 6.90
C ILE A 21 9.98 -1.78 6.60
N CYS A 22 10.22 -0.48 6.62
CA CYS A 22 9.20 0.52 6.25
C CYS A 22 8.66 0.30 4.83
N ILE A 23 9.52 0.07 3.84
CA ILE A 23 9.09 -0.21 2.46
C ILE A 23 8.23 -1.48 2.40
N LEU A 24 8.65 -2.54 3.11
CA LEU A 24 7.89 -3.79 3.16
C LEU A 24 6.50 -3.58 3.78
N LEU A 25 6.40 -2.80 4.85
CA LEU A 25 5.12 -2.46 5.49
C LEU A 25 4.24 -1.56 4.62
N LEU A 26 4.83 -0.69 3.79
CA LEU A 26 4.09 0.15 2.83
C LEU A 26 3.61 -0.64 1.60
N THR A 27 4.26 -1.77 1.27
CA THR A 27 3.90 -2.59 0.11
C THR A 27 2.42 -3.00 0.06
N PRO A 28 1.80 -3.55 1.13
CA PRO A 28 0.36 -3.86 1.10
C PRO A 28 -0.53 -2.61 0.94
N LEU A 29 -0.12 -1.45 1.46
CA LEU A 29 -0.86 -0.20 1.27
C LEU A 29 -0.80 0.28 -0.18
N ILE A 30 0.38 0.17 -0.82
CA ILE A 30 0.54 0.48 -2.24
C ILE A 30 -0.33 -0.45 -3.09
N LEU A 31 -0.34 -1.75 -2.78
CA LEU A 31 -1.20 -2.72 -3.46
C LEU A 31 -2.69 -2.43 -3.25
N LEU A 32 -3.10 -2.02 -2.05
CA LEU A 32 -4.48 -1.64 -1.75
C LEU A 32 -4.93 -0.47 -2.65
N ILE A 33 -4.12 0.57 -2.74
CA ILE A 33 -4.41 1.73 -3.60
C ILE A 33 -4.42 1.31 -5.06
N ALA A 34 -3.43 0.55 -5.52
CA ALA A 34 -3.35 0.07 -6.90
C ALA A 34 -4.58 -0.77 -7.29
N ASN A 35 -5.06 -1.65 -6.40
CA ASN A 35 -6.24 -2.47 -6.64
C ASN A 35 -7.51 -1.66 -6.93
N GLY A 36 -7.63 -0.44 -6.36
CA GLY A 36 -8.73 0.47 -6.69
C GLY A 36 -8.80 0.79 -8.20
N PHE A 37 -7.66 0.78 -8.88
CA PHE A 37 -7.53 1.06 -10.31
C PHE A 37 -7.47 -0.18 -11.21
N LYS A 38 -7.41 -1.39 -10.64
CA LYS A 38 -7.27 -2.64 -11.42
C LYS A 38 -8.61 -3.17 -11.89
N THR A 39 -8.59 -3.95 -12.96
CA THR A 39 -9.76 -4.73 -13.36
C THR A 39 -9.98 -5.90 -12.38
N PRO A 40 -11.22 -6.40 -12.21
CA PRO A 40 -11.49 -7.58 -11.39
C PRO A 40 -10.66 -8.80 -11.80
N GLN A 41 -10.42 -8.96 -13.11
CA GLN A 41 -9.60 -10.03 -13.66
C GLN A 41 -8.14 -9.88 -13.22
N GLU A 42 -7.57 -8.68 -13.28
CA GLU A 42 -6.18 -8.43 -12.83
C GLU A 42 -6.00 -8.66 -11.33
N MET A 43 -6.99 -8.32 -10.51
CA MET A 43 -6.95 -8.56 -9.06
C MET A 43 -6.88 -10.05 -8.68
N LEU A 44 -7.37 -10.94 -9.54
CA LEU A 44 -7.39 -12.39 -9.31
C LEU A 44 -6.10 -13.09 -9.82
N VAL A 45 -5.21 -12.38 -10.49
CA VAL A 45 -3.97 -12.95 -11.06
C VAL A 45 -2.85 -12.95 -10.03
N TRP A 46 -2.14 -14.08 -9.94
CA TRP A 46 -0.90 -14.21 -9.18
C TRP A 46 0.32 -14.25 -10.11
N PRO A 47 1.42 -13.56 -9.81
CA PRO A 47 1.65 -12.67 -8.67
C PRO A 47 0.92 -11.32 -8.78
N PRO A 48 0.58 -10.66 -7.65
CA PRO A 48 -0.09 -9.37 -7.67
C PRO A 48 0.81 -8.31 -8.32
N THR A 49 0.23 -7.55 -9.25
CA THR A 49 0.91 -6.43 -9.90
C THR A 49 1.03 -5.24 -8.93
N LEU A 50 2.23 -4.63 -8.82
CA LEU A 50 2.38 -3.40 -8.02
C LEU A 50 1.73 -2.19 -8.71
N PHE A 51 1.84 -2.14 -10.04
CA PHE A 51 1.25 -1.11 -10.88
C PHE A 51 0.15 -1.73 -11.75
N PRO A 52 -1.04 -1.10 -11.84
CA PRO A 52 -2.12 -1.58 -12.68
C PRO A 52 -1.68 -1.61 -14.14
N LYS A 53 -1.92 -2.73 -14.85
CA LYS A 53 -1.61 -2.85 -16.28
C LYS A 53 -2.55 -2.01 -17.13
N ASP A 54 -3.85 -2.07 -16.79
CA ASP A 54 -4.91 -1.33 -17.44
C ASP A 54 -5.65 -0.51 -16.37
N PRO A 55 -5.20 0.73 -16.06
CA PRO A 55 -5.82 1.55 -15.02
C PRO A 55 -7.25 1.94 -15.39
N THR A 56 -8.20 1.72 -14.48
CA THR A 56 -9.61 2.06 -14.67
C THR A 56 -10.19 2.80 -13.46
N LEU A 57 -11.26 3.56 -13.66
CA LEU A 57 -12.05 4.18 -12.58
C LEU A 57 -13.38 3.46 -12.31
N GLN A 58 -13.59 2.31 -12.95
CA GLN A 58 -14.88 1.59 -12.90
C GLN A 58 -15.21 1.12 -11.49
N ASN A 59 -14.22 0.67 -10.72
CA ASN A 59 -14.44 0.25 -9.33
C ASN A 59 -14.94 1.40 -8.45
N PHE A 60 -14.36 2.61 -8.61
CA PHE A 60 -14.81 3.78 -7.87
C PHE A 60 -16.24 4.14 -8.23
N HIS A 61 -16.56 4.23 -9.54
CA HIS A 61 -17.93 4.48 -9.99
C HIS A 61 -18.89 3.45 -9.40
N LYS A 62 -18.58 2.16 -9.54
CA LYS A 62 -19.39 1.05 -9.03
C LYS A 62 -19.65 1.17 -7.53
N VAL A 63 -18.62 1.42 -6.73
CA VAL A 63 -18.76 1.55 -5.27
C VAL A 63 -19.63 2.75 -4.92
N PHE A 64 -19.46 3.90 -5.57
CA PHE A 64 -20.27 5.09 -5.27
C PHE A 64 -21.73 4.99 -5.77
N THR A 65 -22.03 4.20 -6.80
CA THR A 65 -23.38 4.07 -7.35
C THR A 65 -24.15 2.85 -6.85
N GLU A 66 -23.48 1.73 -6.59
CA GLU A 66 -24.13 0.45 -6.25
C GLU A 66 -24.06 0.13 -4.76
N THR A 67 -23.19 0.80 -3.99
CA THR A 67 -23.10 0.58 -2.54
C THR A 67 -23.43 1.87 -1.80
N PRO A 68 -24.16 1.82 -0.67
CA PRO A 68 -24.42 2.98 0.17
C PRO A 68 -23.18 3.35 1.00
N LEU A 69 -22.01 3.45 0.34
CA LEU A 69 -20.71 3.66 0.97
C LEU A 69 -20.72 4.90 1.88
N LEU A 70 -21.23 6.03 1.37
CA LEU A 70 -21.25 7.27 2.12
C LEU A 70 -22.11 7.16 3.39
N GLN A 71 -23.25 6.46 3.32
CA GLN A 71 -24.06 6.21 4.51
C GLN A 71 -23.29 5.38 5.54
N TRP A 72 -22.62 4.31 5.12
CA TRP A 72 -21.80 3.49 6.02
C TRP A 72 -20.64 4.28 6.65
N MET A 73 -20.01 5.16 5.88
CA MET A 73 -18.97 6.06 6.38
C MET A 73 -19.53 6.99 7.45
N PHE A 74 -20.66 7.65 7.20
CA PHE A 74 -21.28 8.57 8.17
C PHE A 74 -21.84 7.87 9.40
N ASN A 75 -22.35 6.64 9.26
CA ASN A 75 -22.79 5.83 10.40
C ASN A 75 -21.66 5.54 11.39
N SER A 76 -20.39 5.61 10.98
CA SER A 76 -19.25 5.40 11.88
C SER A 76 -18.89 6.63 12.72
N PHE A 77 -19.46 7.79 12.41
CA PHE A 77 -19.26 9.05 13.15
C PHE A 77 -20.43 9.42 14.06
N ALA A 78 -21.56 8.72 13.92
CA ALA A 78 -22.74 8.87 14.76
C ALA A 78 -22.63 7.95 15.99
#